data_AF-A0A4Q6FD60-F1
#
_entry.id   AF-A0A4Q6FD60-F1
#
_cell.length_a   1.000
_cell.length_b   1.000
_cell.length_c   1.000
_cell.angle_alpha   90.00
_cell.angle_beta   90.00
_cell.angle_gamma   90.00
#
_symmetry.space_group_name_H-M   'P 1'
#
loop_
_entity.id
_entity.type
_entity.pdbx_description
1 polymer ?
#
loop_
_entity_poly.entity_id
_entity_poly.type
_entity_poly.pdbx_seq_one_letter_code
_entity_poly.pdbx_strand_id
1 'polypeptide(L)'
;MTVLSKTTGRPLDVITLRDLVVHCVIGVNPEEKIRSQLLRLDIKLYLDVSPAGLSGILSRTVDYSLIAKQLAFILTYSRFRLLESAAEALAVFLLTPAQGEALIQAVDIEIHKPEALGGVAIPSVRIYRDDESKSSWIKANPPSSILFQVPEAVMERKFVGPGAEILIGEGKDTAVLIESAGFVLADKALAIGSTLIGSKRLILHNSNAEERSILAVTFRGQQRFQLAEDRLH
;
A
#
# COMPACT_ATOMS: atom_id res chain seq x y z
N MET A 1 2.98 -24.30 2.66
CA MET A 1 3.90 -24.06 1.54
C MET A 1 5.21 -23.57 2.13
N THR A 2 6.33 -24.16 1.73
CA THR A 2 7.66 -23.73 2.16
C THR A 2 8.25 -22.86 1.07
N VAL A 3 8.56 -21.61 1.37
CA VAL A 3 9.23 -20.69 0.45
C VAL A 3 10.71 -20.69 0.79
N LEU A 4 11.59 -20.83 -0.20
CA LEU A 4 13.03 -20.84 0.01
C LEU A 4 13.63 -19.47 -0.30
N SER A 5 14.60 -19.04 0.51
CA SER A 5 15.42 -17.87 0.25
C SER A 5 16.24 -18.10 -1.01
N LYS A 6 16.19 -17.14 -1.93
CA LYS A 6 17.01 -17.20 -3.14
C LYS A 6 18.51 -17.06 -2.85
N THR A 7 18.85 -16.30 -1.81
CA THR A 7 20.24 -16.03 -1.43
C THR A 7 20.88 -17.21 -0.69
N THR A 8 20.13 -17.88 0.19
CA THR A 8 20.69 -18.90 1.09
C THR A 8 20.21 -20.32 0.80
N GLY A 9 19.17 -20.50 -0.01
CA GLY A 9 18.51 -21.79 -0.25
C GLY A 9 17.74 -22.35 0.94
N ARG A 10 17.72 -21.65 2.09
CA ARG A 10 17.03 -22.07 3.30
C ARG A 10 15.56 -21.65 3.28
N PRO A 11 14.66 -22.34 4.01
CA PRO A 11 13.30 -21.85 4.22
C PRO A 11 13.27 -20.42 4.77
N LEU A 12 12.41 -19.57 4.21
CA LEU A 12 12.12 -18.25 4.76
C LEU A 12 11.20 -18.35 5.95
N ASP A 13 11.33 -17.37 6.84
CA ASP A 13 10.38 -17.14 7.92
C ASP A 13 9.14 -16.43 7.37
N VAL A 14 8.07 -16.41 8.19
CA VAL A 14 6.80 -15.80 7.80
C VAL A 14 6.25 -14.89 8.89
N ILE A 15 5.97 -13.64 8.51
CA ILE A 15 5.13 -12.73 9.29
C ILE A 15 3.72 -12.79 8.70
N THR A 16 2.71 -13.00 9.55
CA THR A 16 1.31 -13.11 9.10
C THR A 16 0.45 -11.99 9.70
N LEU A 17 -0.23 -11.25 8.84
CA LEU A 17 -1.34 -10.36 9.16
C LEU A 17 -2.63 -11.14 8.89
N ARG A 18 -3.50 -11.29 9.88
CA ARG A 18 -4.79 -11.98 9.72
C ARG A 18 -5.95 -11.04 9.97
N ASP A 19 -7.04 -11.25 9.23
CA ASP A 19 -8.30 -10.51 9.38
C ASP A 19 -8.12 -8.98 9.35
N LEU A 20 -7.26 -8.49 8.46
CA LEU A 20 -7.16 -7.04 8.22
C LEU A 20 -8.44 -6.58 7.52
N VAL A 21 -9.21 -5.75 8.22
CA VAL A 21 -10.50 -5.23 7.76
C VAL A 21 -10.30 -3.84 7.15
N VAL A 22 -10.75 -3.66 5.90
CA VAL A 22 -10.67 -2.37 5.20
C VAL A 22 -11.97 -2.05 4.50
N HIS A 23 -12.44 -0.80 4.66
CA HIS A 23 -13.56 -0.25 3.90
C HIS A 23 -13.06 0.40 2.61
N CYS A 24 -13.57 -0.03 1.47
CA CYS A 24 -13.18 0.53 0.18
C CYS A 24 -14.29 0.45 -0.86
N VAL A 25 -14.14 1.21 -1.94
CA VAL A 25 -15.00 1.11 -3.12
C VAL A 25 -14.41 0.06 -4.05
N ILE A 26 -15.12 -1.05 -4.24
CA ILE A 26 -14.67 -2.14 -5.11
C ILE A 26 -15.82 -2.87 -5.80
N GLY A 27 -15.74 -2.98 -7.13
CA GLY A 27 -16.68 -3.76 -7.91
C GLY A 27 -16.90 -3.24 -9.33
N VAL A 28 -17.63 -4.04 -10.11
CA VAL A 28 -17.92 -3.76 -11.52
C VAL A 28 -19.27 -3.10 -11.70
N ASN A 29 -20.22 -3.39 -10.82
CA ASN A 29 -21.58 -2.88 -10.95
C ASN A 29 -21.66 -1.39 -10.58
N PRO A 30 -22.59 -0.62 -11.18
CA PRO A 30 -22.73 0.81 -10.92
C PRO A 30 -22.88 1.17 -9.43
N GLU A 31 -23.64 0.38 -8.65
CA GLU A 31 -23.84 0.58 -7.22
C GLU A 31 -22.55 0.37 -6.40
N GLU A 32 -21.73 -0.59 -6.81
CA GLU A 32 -20.46 -0.91 -6.15
C GLU A 32 -19.39 0.17 -6.39
N LYS A 33 -19.54 0.95 -7.46
CA LYS A 33 -18.62 2.03 -7.81
C LYS A 33 -18.74 3.24 -6.91
N ILE A 34 -19.77 3.33 -6.06
CA ILE A 34 -19.96 4.44 -5.11
C ILE A 34 -20.14 3.97 -3.66
N ARG A 35 -20.58 2.73 -3.46
CA ARG A 35 -20.79 2.15 -2.12
C ARG A 35 -19.47 1.62 -1.55
N SER A 36 -19.10 2.12 -0.38
CA SER A 36 -18.02 1.53 0.43
C SER A 36 -18.44 0.16 0.96
N GLN A 37 -17.57 -0.83 0.83
CA GLN A 37 -17.77 -2.22 1.22
C GLN A 37 -16.55 -2.72 1.98
N LEU A 38 -16.77 -3.67 2.88
CA LEU A 38 -15.73 -4.29 3.66
C LEU A 38 -14.98 -5.37 2.85
N LEU A 39 -13.66 -5.31 2.89
CA LEU A 39 -12.76 -6.40 2.53
C LEU A 39 -12.10 -6.97 3.79
N ARG A 40 -11.85 -8.29 3.79
CA ARG A 40 -11.03 -8.95 4.82
C ARG A 40 -9.82 -9.58 4.17
N LEU A 41 -8.64 -9.27 4.69
CA LEU A 41 -7.38 -9.69 4.12
C LEU A 41 -6.59 -10.57 5.08
N ASP A 42 -6.06 -11.65 4.55
CA ASP A 42 -5.01 -12.44 5.18
C ASP A 42 -3.75 -12.33 4.32
N ILE A 43 -2.65 -11.89 4.93
CA ILE A 43 -1.39 -11.62 4.23
C ILE A 43 -0.26 -12.33 4.95
N LYS A 44 0.56 -13.05 4.19
CA LYS A 44 1.83 -13.61 4.66
C LYS A 44 2.98 -12.93 3.92
N LEU A 45 3.97 -12.50 4.69
CA LEU A 45 5.19 -11.89 4.19
C LEU A 45 6.34 -12.86 4.47
N TYR A 46 7.01 -13.31 3.41
CA TYR A 46 8.13 -14.24 3.52
C TYR A 46 9.45 -13.47 3.43
N LEU A 47 10.24 -13.55 4.50
CA LEU A 47 11.49 -12.80 4.67
C LEU A 47 12.39 -13.52 5.69
N ASP A 48 13.66 -13.13 5.75
CA ASP A 48 14.56 -13.56 6.82
C ASP A 48 14.36 -12.63 8.03
N VAL A 49 13.80 -13.15 9.13
CA VAL A 49 13.59 -12.35 10.35
C VAL A 49 14.75 -12.45 11.34
N SER A 50 15.76 -13.28 11.05
CA SER A 50 16.89 -13.50 11.96
C SER A 50 17.68 -12.22 12.31
N PRO A 51 17.88 -11.22 11.42
CA PRO A 51 18.60 -10.01 11.77
C PRO A 51 17.90 -9.20 12.88
N ALA A 52 16.57 -9.14 12.86
CA ALA A 52 15.78 -8.51 13.91
C ALA A 52 15.67 -9.40 15.15
N GLY A 53 15.46 -10.71 14.96
CA GLY A 53 15.36 -11.67 16.07
C GLY A 53 16.60 -11.71 16.97
N LEU A 54 17.79 -11.51 16.40
CA LEU A 54 19.05 -11.47 17.15
C LEU A 54 19.37 -10.10 17.76
N SER A 55 18.84 -9.01 17.20
CA SER A 55 19.21 -7.64 17.62
C SER A 55 18.13 -6.91 18.41
N GLY A 56 16.86 -7.33 18.31
CA GLY A 56 15.71 -6.60 18.86
C GLY A 56 15.42 -5.26 18.15
N ILE A 57 16.04 -4.98 17.00
CA ILE A 57 15.90 -3.71 16.29
C ILE A 57 14.78 -3.79 15.25
N LEU A 58 13.76 -2.95 15.39
CA LEU A 58 12.60 -2.92 14.48
C LEU A 58 12.97 -2.61 13.03
N SER A 59 13.95 -1.72 12.79
CA SER A 59 14.39 -1.36 11.43
C SER A 59 15.08 -2.51 10.67
N ARG A 60 15.33 -3.66 11.33
CA ARG A 60 15.87 -4.86 10.70
C ARG A 60 14.78 -5.89 10.33
N THR A 61 13.52 -5.51 10.42
CA THR A 61 12.37 -6.31 9.99
C THR A 61 11.28 -5.39 9.44
N VAL A 62 10.16 -5.98 9.07
CA VAL A 62 8.96 -5.29 8.63
C VAL A 62 8.20 -4.71 9.83
N ASP A 63 7.81 -3.43 9.74
CA ASP A 63 6.80 -2.83 10.60
C ASP A 63 5.40 -3.18 10.07
N TYR A 64 4.82 -4.25 10.60
CA TYR A 64 3.48 -4.70 10.20
C TYR A 64 2.37 -3.70 10.54
N SER A 65 2.59 -2.78 11.49
CA SER A 65 1.62 -1.71 11.81
C SER A 65 1.61 -0.66 10.71
N LEU A 66 2.77 -0.30 10.17
CA LEU A 66 2.88 0.58 9.01
C LEU A 66 2.33 -0.09 7.74
N ILE A 67 2.65 -1.37 7.52
CA ILE A 67 2.10 -2.13 6.39
C ILE A 67 0.57 -2.15 6.44
N ALA A 68 -0.04 -2.43 7.59
CA ALA A 68 -1.50 -2.44 7.69
C ALA A 68 -2.11 -1.09 7.26
N LYS A 69 -1.51 0.04 7.65
CA LYS A 69 -1.93 1.39 7.22
C LYS A 69 -1.72 1.61 5.73
N GLN A 70 -0.60 1.18 5.18
CA GLN A 70 -0.28 1.30 3.74
C GLN A 70 -1.28 0.50 2.89
N LEU A 71 -1.57 -0.76 3.26
CA LEU A 71 -2.52 -1.59 2.54
C LEU A 71 -3.95 -1.02 2.63
N ALA A 72 -4.36 -0.55 3.81
CA ALA A 72 -5.64 0.11 4.00
C ALA A 72 -5.76 1.38 3.13
N PHE A 73 -4.70 2.20 3.08
CA PHE A 73 -4.62 3.37 2.22
C PHE A 73 -4.79 3.01 0.74
N ILE A 74 -4.03 2.03 0.24
CA ILE A 74 -4.08 1.61 -1.18
C ILE A 74 -5.50 1.17 -1.55
N LEU A 75 -6.12 0.31 -0.74
CA LEU A 75 -7.48 -0.18 -1.01
C LEU A 75 -8.52 0.95 -0.96
N THR A 76 -8.41 1.84 0.03
CA THR A 76 -9.37 2.95 0.23
C THR A 76 -9.39 3.90 -0.98
N TYR A 77 -8.21 4.25 -1.54
CA TYR A 77 -8.12 5.31 -2.54
C TYR A 77 -8.01 4.85 -3.99
N SER A 78 -7.67 3.57 -4.25
CA SER A 78 -7.43 3.10 -5.63
C SER A 78 -8.70 2.71 -6.39
N ARG A 79 -9.83 2.49 -5.70
CA ARG A 79 -11.16 2.17 -6.27
C ARG A 79 -11.15 1.03 -7.30
N PHE A 80 -10.63 -0.14 -6.91
CA PHE A 80 -10.49 -1.26 -7.82
C PHE A 80 -11.83 -1.76 -8.39
N ARG A 81 -11.84 -2.32 -9.59
CA ARG A 81 -13.01 -3.05 -10.12
C ARG A 81 -13.06 -4.51 -9.69
N LEU A 82 -11.89 -5.11 -9.51
CA LEU A 82 -11.68 -6.54 -9.36
C LEU A 82 -10.83 -6.82 -8.11
N LEU A 83 -11.10 -7.93 -7.42
CA LEU A 83 -10.28 -8.37 -6.28
C LEU A 83 -8.87 -8.73 -6.73
N GLU A 84 -8.75 -9.27 -7.94
CA GLU A 84 -7.51 -9.64 -8.61
C GLU A 84 -6.59 -8.43 -8.78
N SER A 85 -7.13 -7.32 -9.28
CA SER A 85 -6.36 -6.07 -9.44
C SER A 85 -5.96 -5.47 -8.10
N ALA A 86 -6.84 -5.56 -7.09
CA ALA A 86 -6.51 -5.13 -5.73
C ALA A 86 -5.36 -5.97 -5.16
N ALA A 87 -5.47 -7.30 -5.23
CA ALA A 87 -4.44 -8.22 -4.75
C ALA A 87 -3.10 -7.99 -5.46
N GLU A 88 -3.10 -7.81 -6.79
CA GLU A 88 -1.88 -7.54 -7.55
C GLU A 88 -1.23 -6.22 -7.13
N ALA A 89 -2.00 -5.15 -6.92
CA ALA A 89 -1.49 -3.87 -6.46
C ALA A 89 -0.80 -3.98 -5.09
N LEU A 90 -1.41 -4.72 -4.14
CA LEU A 90 -0.82 -4.96 -2.82
C LEU A 90 0.44 -5.81 -2.93
N ALA A 91 0.47 -6.84 -3.78
CA ALA A 91 1.66 -7.65 -3.99
C ALA A 91 2.82 -6.84 -4.57
N VAL A 92 2.55 -5.99 -5.57
CA VAL A 92 3.57 -5.10 -6.16
C VAL A 92 4.12 -4.13 -5.12
N PHE A 93 3.24 -3.53 -4.33
CA PHE A 93 3.63 -2.64 -3.25
C PHE A 93 4.55 -3.34 -2.23
N LEU A 94 4.14 -4.50 -1.72
CA LEU A 94 4.89 -5.26 -0.69
C LEU A 94 6.23 -5.80 -1.20
N LEU A 95 6.32 -6.18 -2.48
CA LEU A 95 7.55 -6.67 -3.09
C LEU A 95 8.49 -5.56 -3.58
N THR A 96 8.07 -4.30 -3.43
CA THR A 96 8.87 -3.12 -3.77
C THR A 96 9.04 -2.27 -2.50
N PRO A 97 9.75 -2.73 -1.46
CA PRO A 97 9.96 -1.96 -0.24
C PRO A 97 10.71 -0.65 -0.51
N ALA A 98 10.50 0.37 0.31
CA ALA A 98 11.24 1.62 0.23
C ALA A 98 12.70 1.42 0.68
N GLN A 99 13.57 2.38 0.36
CA GLN A 99 14.98 2.29 0.75
C GLN A 99 15.11 2.21 2.28
N GLY A 100 15.86 1.21 2.77
CA GLY A 100 16.07 0.98 4.19
C GLY A 100 15.01 0.10 4.87
N GLU A 101 13.93 -0.28 4.19
CA GLU A 101 12.98 -1.27 4.68
C GLU A 101 13.47 -2.71 4.45
N ALA A 102 12.98 -3.64 5.27
CA ALA A 102 13.33 -5.05 5.16
C ALA A 102 12.83 -5.66 3.83
N LEU A 103 13.68 -6.45 3.19
CA LEU A 103 13.36 -7.07 1.90
C LEU A 103 12.40 -8.25 2.06
N ILE A 104 11.17 -8.08 1.60
CA ILE A 104 10.19 -9.15 1.45
C ILE A 104 10.50 -9.91 0.16
N GLN A 105 10.71 -11.22 0.24
CA GLN A 105 11.08 -12.07 -0.91
C GLN A 105 9.87 -12.70 -1.60
N ALA A 106 8.78 -12.92 -0.84
CA ALA A 106 7.52 -13.39 -1.38
C ALA A 106 6.33 -12.95 -0.53
N VAL A 107 5.14 -12.98 -1.12
CA VAL A 107 3.87 -12.69 -0.46
C VAL A 107 2.79 -13.70 -0.86
N ASP A 108 1.93 -14.04 0.09
CA ASP A 108 0.67 -14.78 -0.12
C ASP A 108 -0.46 -13.90 0.42
N ILE A 109 -1.35 -13.45 -0.47
CA ILE A 109 -2.39 -12.48 -0.18
C ILE A 109 -3.73 -13.10 -0.54
N GLU A 110 -4.63 -13.15 0.45
CA GLU A 110 -6.02 -13.53 0.25
C GLU A 110 -6.93 -12.36 0.59
N ILE A 111 -7.88 -12.07 -0.30
CA ILE A 111 -8.86 -11.00 -0.12
C ILE A 111 -10.25 -11.61 -0.23
N HIS A 112 -11.03 -11.48 0.85
CA HIS A 112 -12.42 -11.85 0.91
C HIS A 112 -13.30 -10.60 0.76
N LYS A 113 -14.46 -10.75 0.09
CA LYS A 113 -15.49 -9.71 -0.02
C LYS A 113 -16.81 -10.19 0.59
N PRO A 114 -16.97 -10.09 1.94
CA PRO A 114 -18.11 -10.70 2.65
C PRO A 114 -19.48 -10.18 2.25
N GLU A 115 -19.57 -8.93 1.80
CA GLU A 115 -20.82 -8.27 1.43
C GLU A 115 -21.26 -8.54 -0.03
N ALA A 116 -20.49 -9.34 -0.77
CA ALA A 116 -20.84 -9.72 -2.13
C ALA A 116 -21.92 -10.81 -2.16
N LEU A 117 -22.51 -11.00 -3.34
CA LEU A 117 -23.44 -12.10 -3.64
C LEU A 117 -24.67 -12.19 -2.72
N GLY A 118 -25.05 -11.09 -2.06
CA GLY A 118 -26.24 -11.04 -1.20
C GLY A 118 -26.22 -12.06 -0.05
N GLY A 119 -25.04 -12.45 0.43
CA GLY A 119 -24.89 -13.43 1.52
C GLY A 119 -25.02 -14.89 1.09
N VAL A 120 -25.22 -15.18 -0.21
CA VAL A 120 -25.26 -16.55 -0.75
C VAL A 120 -23.90 -17.25 -0.59
N ALA A 121 -22.81 -16.49 -0.80
CA ALA A 121 -21.44 -16.96 -0.61
C ALA A 121 -20.50 -15.77 -0.40
N ILE A 122 -19.32 -16.03 0.18
CA ILE A 122 -18.24 -15.04 0.30
C ILE A 122 -17.19 -15.34 -0.78
N PRO A 123 -17.12 -14.55 -1.85
CA PRO A 123 -16.06 -14.71 -2.84
C PRO A 123 -14.73 -14.25 -2.26
N SER A 124 -13.65 -14.92 -2.68
CA SER A 124 -12.28 -14.52 -2.39
C SER A 124 -11.35 -14.79 -3.56
N VAL A 125 -10.23 -14.08 -3.56
CA VAL A 125 -9.07 -14.39 -4.41
C VAL A 125 -7.87 -14.60 -3.51
N ARG A 126 -7.03 -15.59 -3.84
CA ARG A 126 -5.71 -15.77 -3.25
C ARG A 126 -4.65 -15.74 -4.32
N ILE A 127 -3.61 -14.94 -4.12
CA ILE A 127 -2.45 -14.89 -5.00
C ILE A 127 -1.17 -15.11 -4.21
N TYR A 128 -0.20 -15.73 -4.87
CA TYR A 128 1.19 -15.78 -4.42
C TYR A 128 2.07 -15.06 -5.44
N ARG A 129 2.99 -14.22 -4.96
CA ARG A 129 3.98 -13.53 -5.78
C ARG A 129 5.33 -13.55 -5.07
N ASP A 130 6.39 -13.73 -5.83
CA ASP A 130 7.77 -13.60 -5.37
C ASP A 130 8.58 -12.76 -6.37
N ASP A 131 9.86 -12.58 -6.10
CA ASP A 131 10.75 -11.81 -6.97
C ASP A 131 10.94 -12.43 -8.38
N GLU A 132 10.67 -13.74 -8.57
CA GLU A 132 10.82 -14.45 -9.86
C GLU A 132 9.56 -14.36 -10.70
N SER A 133 8.43 -14.56 -10.05
CA SER A 133 7.09 -14.28 -10.53
C SER A 133 6.74 -12.80 -10.41
N LYS A 134 7.74 -11.92 -10.16
CA LYS A 134 7.67 -10.44 -10.22
C LYS A 134 6.58 -10.13 -11.21
N SER A 135 5.51 -9.54 -10.69
CA SER A 135 4.26 -9.37 -11.43
C SER A 135 4.63 -9.04 -12.86
N SER A 136 3.99 -9.67 -13.83
CA SER A 136 4.19 -9.30 -15.25
C SER A 136 4.18 -7.77 -15.42
N TRP A 137 3.43 -7.08 -14.55
CA TRP A 137 3.50 -5.65 -14.29
C TRP A 137 4.91 -5.11 -13.97
N ILE A 138 5.62 -5.51 -12.89
CA ILE A 138 6.94 -4.93 -12.51
C ILE A 138 7.97 -5.17 -13.61
N LYS A 139 7.93 -6.35 -14.26
CA LYS A 139 8.83 -6.65 -15.38
C LYS A 139 8.54 -5.79 -16.61
N ALA A 140 7.26 -5.53 -16.89
CA ALA A 140 6.82 -4.69 -18.01
C ALA A 140 6.93 -3.19 -17.71
N ASN A 141 6.97 -2.80 -16.43
CA ASN A 141 6.99 -1.43 -15.95
C ASN A 141 8.05 -1.32 -14.85
N PRO A 142 9.35 -1.35 -15.19
CA PRO A 142 10.41 -1.19 -14.21
C PRO A 142 10.18 0.12 -13.45
N PRO A 143 10.27 0.12 -12.11
CA PRO A 143 9.80 1.23 -11.29
C PRO A 143 10.61 2.50 -11.57
N SER A 144 9.96 3.50 -12.16
CA SER A 144 10.47 4.88 -12.24
C SER A 144 9.66 5.86 -11.38
N SER A 145 8.63 5.39 -10.68
CA SER A 145 7.88 6.03 -9.57
C SER A 145 6.47 5.42 -9.47
N ILE A 146 5.90 5.01 -10.60
CA ILE A 146 4.61 4.31 -10.65
C ILE A 146 4.79 2.89 -10.11
N LEU A 147 3.97 2.52 -9.12
CA LEU A 147 3.92 1.17 -8.56
C LEU A 147 2.80 0.35 -9.20
N PHE A 148 1.66 0.96 -9.49
CA PHE A 148 0.53 0.26 -10.09
C PHE A 148 -0.41 1.24 -10.77
N GLN A 149 -1.13 0.77 -11.78
CA GLN A 149 -2.10 1.60 -12.50
C GLN A 149 -3.32 0.78 -12.90
N VAL A 150 -4.49 1.34 -12.60
CA VAL A 150 -5.80 0.88 -13.06
C VAL A 150 -6.52 2.04 -13.76
N PRO A 151 -7.61 1.81 -14.51
CA PRO A 151 -8.36 2.89 -15.15
C PRO A 151 -8.80 3.99 -14.17
N GLU A 152 -9.10 3.62 -12.93
CA GLU A 152 -9.59 4.50 -11.87
C GLU A 152 -8.49 5.30 -11.17
N ALA A 153 -7.28 4.77 -11.07
CA ALA A 153 -6.26 5.32 -10.20
C ALA A 153 -4.83 4.98 -10.65
N VAL A 154 -3.91 5.87 -10.32
CA VAL A 154 -2.46 5.68 -10.45
C VAL A 154 -1.87 5.69 -9.04
N MET A 155 -1.15 4.62 -8.70
CA MET A 155 -0.41 4.49 -7.45
C MET A 155 1.07 4.73 -7.72
N GLU A 156 1.66 5.70 -7.03
CA GLU A 156 3.03 6.14 -7.21
C GLU A 156 3.75 6.19 -5.87
N ARG A 157 5.01 5.75 -5.83
CA ARG A 157 5.94 6.16 -4.77
C ARG A 157 6.80 7.29 -5.30
N LYS A 158 6.76 8.42 -4.60
CA LYS A 158 7.55 9.61 -4.96
C LYS A 158 8.70 9.77 -3.98
N PHE A 159 9.89 9.88 -4.53
CA PHE A 159 11.12 10.10 -3.78
C PHE A 159 11.42 11.60 -3.75
N VAL A 160 11.76 12.11 -2.57
CA VAL A 160 12.02 13.52 -2.32
C VAL A 160 13.40 13.63 -1.69
N GLY A 161 14.33 14.21 -2.42
CA GLY A 161 15.71 14.40 -1.96
C GLY A 161 15.81 15.30 -0.72
N PRO A 162 16.97 15.33 -0.05
CA PRO A 162 17.21 16.17 1.11
C PRO A 162 16.95 17.66 0.82
N GLY A 163 16.13 18.32 1.65
CA GLY A 163 15.76 19.73 1.48
C GLY A 163 14.89 20.05 0.26
N ALA A 164 14.50 19.03 -0.52
CA ALA A 164 13.67 19.21 -1.69
C ALA A 164 12.19 19.33 -1.31
N GLU A 165 11.42 19.92 -2.21
CA GLU A 165 9.97 20.04 -2.10
C GLU A 165 9.28 19.23 -3.19
N ILE A 166 8.10 18.70 -2.87
CA ILE A 166 7.23 18.06 -3.85
C ILE A 166 5.82 18.65 -3.83
N LEU A 167 5.28 18.83 -5.03
CA LEU A 167 3.92 19.26 -5.25
C LEU A 167 2.97 18.07 -5.34
N ILE A 168 1.88 18.13 -4.58
CA ILE A 168 0.83 17.12 -4.56
C ILE A 168 -0.51 17.78 -4.84
N GLY A 169 -1.41 17.08 -5.53
CA GLY A 169 -2.79 17.53 -5.73
C GLY A 169 -2.92 18.69 -6.72
N GLU A 170 -2.15 18.68 -7.81
CA GLU A 170 -2.17 19.72 -8.85
C GLU A 170 -3.46 19.65 -9.71
N GLY A 171 -4.61 19.98 -9.12
CA GLY A 171 -5.92 19.94 -9.78
C GLY A 171 -6.46 18.53 -10.04
N LYS A 172 -5.76 17.50 -9.54
CA LYS A 172 -6.22 16.11 -9.51
C LYS A 172 -6.49 15.72 -8.07
N ASP A 173 -7.54 14.94 -7.84
CA ASP A 173 -7.81 14.42 -6.51
C ASP A 173 -6.77 13.35 -6.18
N THR A 174 -5.95 13.64 -5.16
CA THR A 174 -4.84 12.79 -4.75
C THR A 174 -4.91 12.56 -3.24
N ALA A 175 -4.73 11.30 -2.85
CA ALA A 175 -4.42 10.94 -1.47
C ALA A 175 -2.91 10.67 -1.37
N VAL A 176 -2.29 11.06 -0.26
CA VAL A 176 -0.87 10.84 0.04
C VAL A 176 -0.72 10.27 1.43
N LEU A 177 0.05 9.19 1.54
CA LEU A 177 0.48 8.59 2.80
C LEU A 177 1.95 8.91 3.04
N ILE A 178 2.26 9.37 4.24
CA ILE A 178 3.63 9.60 4.69
C ILE A 178 4.26 8.28 5.11
N GLU A 179 5.19 7.76 4.31
CA GLU A 179 5.86 6.47 4.58
C GLU A 179 7.05 6.62 5.54
N SER A 180 7.60 7.83 5.67
CA SER A 180 8.83 8.09 6.44
C SER A 180 8.80 9.44 7.16
N ALA A 181 9.52 9.53 8.27
CA ALA A 181 9.53 10.74 9.10
C ALA A 181 10.26 11.91 8.43
N GLY A 182 9.91 13.13 8.86
CA GLY A 182 10.58 14.38 8.48
C GLY A 182 10.09 15.01 7.18
N PHE A 183 8.84 14.71 6.78
CA PHE A 183 8.09 15.60 5.92
C PHE A 183 7.44 16.71 6.74
N VAL A 184 7.49 17.93 6.21
CA VAL A 184 6.89 19.13 6.80
C VAL A 184 5.89 19.72 5.81
N LEU A 185 4.72 20.11 6.32
CA LEU A 185 3.69 20.86 5.59
C LEU A 185 3.33 22.11 6.38
N ALA A 186 3.54 23.29 5.80
CA ALA A 186 3.27 24.59 6.44
C ALA A 186 3.86 24.65 7.86
N ASP A 187 5.16 24.38 7.97
CA ASP A 187 5.95 24.36 9.21
C ASP A 187 5.53 23.30 10.27
N LYS A 188 4.61 22.41 9.93
CA LYS A 188 4.20 21.29 10.79
C LYS A 188 4.78 19.97 10.31
N ALA A 189 5.49 19.29 11.20
CA ALA A 189 5.99 17.94 10.96
C ALA A 189 4.82 16.95 10.82
N LEU A 190 4.90 16.08 9.82
CA LEU A 190 3.92 15.04 9.57
C LEU A 190 4.38 13.71 10.18
N ALA A 191 3.44 13.00 10.80
CA ALA A 191 3.69 11.69 11.38
C ALA A 191 3.71 10.60 10.30
N ILE A 192 4.52 9.56 10.52
CA ILE A 192 4.48 8.35 9.69
C ILE A 192 3.09 7.71 9.74
N GLY A 193 2.57 7.34 8.58
CA GLY A 193 1.23 6.78 8.40
C GLY A 193 0.12 7.83 8.39
N SER A 194 0.43 9.13 8.49
CA SER A 194 -0.55 10.19 8.27
C SER A 194 -0.98 10.25 6.81
N THR A 195 -2.26 10.54 6.58
CA THR A 195 -2.84 10.65 5.24
C THR A 195 -3.28 12.09 4.96
N LEU A 196 -2.87 12.62 3.82
CA LEU A 196 -3.28 13.91 3.28
C LEU A 196 -4.14 13.70 2.05
N ILE A 197 -5.21 14.46 1.89
CA ILE A 197 -6.18 14.25 0.82
C ILE A 197 -6.64 15.59 0.27
N GLY A 198 -6.64 15.69 -1.06
CA GLY A 198 -7.28 16.78 -1.75
C GLY A 198 -6.73 17.01 -3.14
N SER A 199 -7.35 17.97 -3.81
CA SER A 199 -6.96 18.51 -5.12
C SER A 199 -6.33 19.90 -5.03
N LYS A 200 -5.95 20.31 -3.82
CA LYS A 200 -5.18 21.53 -3.60
C LYS A 200 -3.70 21.21 -3.71
N ARG A 201 -2.97 22.17 -4.27
CA ARG A 201 -1.50 22.17 -4.29
C ARG A 201 -0.97 22.14 -2.85
N LEU A 202 -0.43 21.01 -2.44
CA LEU A 202 0.32 20.85 -1.19
C LEU A 202 1.81 20.84 -1.52
N ILE A 203 2.60 21.58 -0.74
CA ILE A 203 4.05 21.58 -0.83
C ILE A 203 4.58 20.81 0.37
N LEU A 204 5.13 19.64 0.12
CA LEU A 204 5.78 18.83 1.15
C LEU A 204 7.28 19.03 1.06
N HIS A 205 7.88 19.49 2.16
CA HIS A 205 9.32 19.68 2.28
C HIS A 205 9.94 18.48 3.02
N ASN A 206 10.97 17.87 2.45
CA ASN A 206 11.77 16.88 3.16
C ASN A 206 12.84 17.58 4.01
N SER A 207 12.62 17.65 5.32
CA SER A 207 13.55 18.27 6.27
C SER A 207 14.69 17.35 6.73
N ASN A 208 14.83 16.14 6.18
CA ASN A 208 15.94 15.23 6.50
C ASN A 208 17.17 15.49 5.62
N ALA A 209 18.32 14.99 6.11
CA ALA A 209 19.55 14.89 5.34
C ALA A 209 19.57 13.71 4.34
N GLU A 210 18.54 12.88 4.34
CA GLU A 210 18.42 11.69 3.48
C GLU A 210 17.19 11.82 2.58
N GLU A 211 17.21 11.10 1.45
CA GLU A 211 16.02 10.93 0.62
C GLU A 211 14.89 10.26 1.42
N ARG A 212 13.68 10.74 1.21
CA ARG A 212 12.46 10.19 1.82
C ARG A 212 11.44 9.90 0.75
N SER A 213 10.48 9.02 1.07
CA SER A 213 9.42 8.66 0.14
C SER A 213 8.02 8.83 0.74
N ILE A 214 7.08 9.08 -0.17
CA ILE A 214 5.65 9.10 0.08
C ILE A 214 4.95 8.17 -0.91
N LEU A 215 3.82 7.62 -0.49
CA LEU A 215 2.92 6.88 -1.36
C LEU A 215 1.76 7.78 -1.76
N ALA A 216 1.55 7.96 -3.06
CA ALA A 216 0.49 8.77 -3.62
C ALA A 216 -0.47 7.92 -4.45
N VAL A 217 -1.78 8.12 -4.26
CA VAL A 217 -2.82 7.56 -5.11
C VAL A 217 -3.60 8.70 -5.72
N THR A 218 -3.49 8.86 -7.04
CA THR A 218 -4.26 9.85 -7.80
C THR A 218 -5.43 9.15 -8.48
N PHE A 219 -6.66 9.54 -8.14
CA PHE A 219 -7.87 8.88 -8.64
C PHE A 219 -8.64 9.78 -9.63
N ARG A 220 -9.36 9.15 -10.55
CA ARG A 220 -10.08 9.80 -11.65
C ARG A 220 -11.59 9.80 -11.38
N GLY A 221 -12.19 10.98 -11.22
CA GLY A 221 -13.64 11.18 -11.19
C GLY A 221 -14.12 12.18 -10.14
N GLN A 222 -15.09 13.03 -10.49
CA GLN A 222 -15.73 13.96 -9.56
C GLN A 222 -16.72 13.21 -8.65
N GLN A 223 -16.28 12.69 -7.51
CA GLN A 223 -17.15 12.53 -6.35
C GLN A 223 -16.33 12.80 -5.08
N ARG A 224 -16.59 13.95 -4.46
CA ARG A 224 -16.15 14.25 -3.10
C ARG A 224 -16.57 13.08 -2.21
N PHE A 225 -15.62 12.33 -1.67
CA PHE A 225 -15.90 11.58 -0.47
C PHE A 225 -16.17 12.58 0.65
N GLN A 226 -17.35 12.50 1.27
CA GLN A 226 -17.42 12.66 2.71
C GLN A 226 -16.65 11.46 3.28
N LEU A 227 -15.34 11.61 3.44
CA LEU A 227 -14.69 10.89 4.52
C LEU A 227 -15.43 11.38 5.76
N ALA A 228 -16.04 10.46 6.48
CA ALA A 228 -16.45 10.72 7.83
C ALA A 228 -15.22 11.30 8.56
N GLU A 229 -15.25 12.62 8.77
CA GLU A 229 -14.80 13.17 10.04
C GLU A 229 -15.41 12.25 11.11
N ASP A 230 -14.60 11.88 12.11
CA ASP A 230 -14.91 10.95 13.20
C ASP A 230 -14.44 9.50 13.02
N ARG A 231 -13.20 9.23 13.43
CA ARG A 231 -12.90 8.60 14.74
C ARG A 231 -11.42 8.21 14.83
N LEU A 232 -10.62 9.13 15.36
CA LEU A 232 -9.49 8.79 16.22
C LEU A 232 -9.82 9.39 17.59
N HIS A 233 -10.44 8.57 18.43
CA HIS A 233 -10.38 8.69 19.89
C HIS A 233 -9.52 7.54 20.39
#